data_AF-A0A8J8F098-F1
#
_entry.id   AF-A0A8J8F098-F1
#
_cell.length_a   1.000
_cell.length_b   1.000
_cell.length_c   1.000
_cell.angle_alpha   90.00
_cell.angle_beta   90.00
_cell.angle_gamma   90.00
#
_symmetry.space_group_name_H-M   'P 1'
#
loop_
_entity.id
_entity.type
_entity.pdbx_description
1 polymer ?
#
loop_
_entity_poly.entity_id
_entity_poly.type
_entity_poly.pdbx_seq_one_letter_code
_entity_poly.pdbx_strand_id
1 'polypeptide(L)'
;MMRIAHISDTHITTEGAFKGYAFDLIVEEINRGNFDFVIHTGDITNQGLREEYEQAAYQLKKIQKPLVVLPGNHDVRNVGYKLFEDFIGPLNGVYEFQDGVVIWVDSTIPDLSDGRIGGHKFRWLKKKLEEYSDRKFKIVAAHHHLVPLPDTGRERNVLFNAGDVLDLLLRHEVTLYTCGHKHVPNVYRVEDLVIDNAGCTSCKKTRRGDVNSYSIIELHDNGSVRVTIRRVTGDETTKEHRPIKPKIFVPSGKRLLRIAQLSESNVSDRVYFRRKTLENVIRMINERLKPDLVIHNGDIVDAGIERYYDRAHEYYQTVKPDKLVIPGHNDITYLGYELFQEYFGEPEVLELNGIVVIPLLSAQYETPIGVVGRMGQKKLKKTLEEYEGKFRIVAMHHNVIPIPRSREIGFLEDGGDVLKILTDKKTELVLTGHGGNAYGTRIERTPIVNAGSVSWELHRNPFGNSFNLIDIYTDMVVVWEVQSTWGSRKLLGIWKRKN
;
A
#
# COMPACT_ATOMS: atom_id res chain seq x y z
N MET A 1 -17.29 3.10 24.41
CA MET A 1 -16.80 2.01 23.52
C MET A 1 -17.90 1.62 22.55
N MET A 2 -17.61 1.66 21.25
CA MET A 2 -18.50 1.30 20.13
C MET A 2 -18.03 -0.03 19.52
N ARG A 3 -18.94 -0.93 19.16
CA ARG A 3 -18.63 -2.23 18.57
C ARG A 3 -19.37 -2.45 17.25
N ILE A 4 -18.61 -2.67 16.19
CA ILE A 4 -19.08 -2.78 14.81
C ILE A 4 -18.77 -4.19 14.31
N ALA A 5 -19.74 -4.86 13.69
CA ALA A 5 -19.46 -6.08 12.93
C ALA A 5 -19.17 -5.69 11.48
N HIS A 6 -18.09 -6.21 10.92
CA HIS A 6 -17.74 -6.00 9.52
C HIS A 6 -17.77 -7.34 8.79
N ILE A 7 -18.69 -7.43 7.84
CA ILE A 7 -18.92 -8.57 6.95
C ILE A 7 -18.66 -8.14 5.50
N SER A 8 -18.37 -9.11 4.63
CA SER A 8 -18.15 -8.86 3.21
C SER A 8 -18.22 -10.14 2.42
N ASP A 9 -18.39 -10.04 1.10
CA ASP A 9 -18.24 -11.15 0.16
C ASP A 9 -19.17 -12.31 0.57
N THR A 10 -20.47 -12.00 0.73
CA THR A 10 -21.47 -13.01 1.08
C THR A 10 -21.81 -13.91 -0.10
N HIS A 11 -21.71 -13.38 -1.34
CA HIS A 11 -22.02 -14.06 -2.59
C HIS A 11 -23.32 -14.88 -2.52
N ILE A 12 -24.40 -14.24 -2.08
CA ILE A 12 -25.74 -14.80 -1.98
C ILE A 12 -26.22 -15.09 -3.40
N THR A 13 -26.50 -16.37 -3.62
CA THR A 13 -26.98 -16.91 -4.89
C THR A 13 -27.72 -18.20 -4.62
N THR A 14 -28.50 -18.65 -5.60
CA THR A 14 -29.13 -19.98 -5.61
C THR A 14 -28.14 -21.07 -6.02
N GLU A 15 -26.99 -20.69 -6.57
CA GLU A 15 -25.92 -21.59 -6.95
C GLU A 15 -25.03 -22.04 -5.77
N GLY A 16 -24.11 -22.97 -6.04
CA GLY A 16 -23.24 -23.54 -5.03
C GLY A 16 -22.16 -22.60 -4.45
N ALA A 17 -22.11 -21.31 -4.81
CA ALA A 17 -21.13 -20.37 -4.28
C ALA A 17 -21.46 -19.92 -2.85
N PHE A 18 -22.76 -19.82 -2.53
CA PHE A 18 -23.27 -19.39 -1.22
C PHE A 18 -23.26 -20.53 -0.19
N LYS A 19 -22.68 -20.28 0.98
CA LYS A 19 -22.68 -21.14 2.16
C LYS A 19 -23.63 -20.54 3.20
N GLY A 20 -24.93 -20.80 3.03
CA GLY A 20 -25.97 -20.29 3.94
C GLY A 20 -25.72 -20.58 5.42
N TYR A 21 -25.20 -21.77 5.76
CA TYR A 21 -24.89 -22.11 7.16
C TYR A 21 -23.87 -21.15 7.80
N ALA A 22 -22.85 -20.70 7.05
CA ALA A 22 -21.82 -19.81 7.57
C ALA A 22 -22.40 -18.40 7.77
N PHE A 23 -23.26 -17.95 6.84
CA PHE A 23 -24.01 -16.72 6.97
C PHE A 23 -24.90 -16.75 8.22
N ASP A 24 -25.72 -17.78 8.38
CA ASP A 24 -26.65 -17.91 9.50
C ASP A 24 -25.93 -17.95 10.85
N LEU A 25 -24.81 -18.68 10.97
CA LEU A 25 -23.99 -18.70 12.18
C LEU A 25 -23.44 -17.31 12.53
N ILE A 26 -22.87 -16.59 11.56
CA ILE A 26 -22.31 -15.25 11.78
C ILE A 26 -23.42 -14.26 12.14
N VAL A 27 -24.56 -14.29 11.44
CA VAL A 27 -25.71 -13.42 11.73
C VAL A 27 -26.29 -13.70 13.12
N GLU A 28 -26.37 -14.97 13.53
CA GLU A 28 -26.80 -15.33 14.88
C GLU A 28 -25.86 -14.77 15.96
N GLU A 29 -24.54 -14.88 15.75
CA GLU A 29 -23.55 -14.27 16.65
C GLU A 29 -23.67 -12.74 16.70
N ILE A 30 -23.86 -12.08 15.56
CA ILE A 30 -24.04 -10.63 15.47
C ILE A 30 -25.31 -10.19 16.21
N ASN A 31 -26.42 -10.92 16.02
CA ASN A 31 -27.69 -10.58 16.65
C ASN A 31 -27.65 -10.76 18.17
N ARG A 32 -27.02 -11.84 18.65
CA ARG A 32 -26.81 -12.11 20.08
C ARG A 32 -25.77 -11.18 20.71
N GLY A 33 -24.83 -10.68 19.91
CA GLY A 33 -23.77 -9.79 20.34
C GLY A 33 -24.23 -8.35 20.59
N ASN A 34 -23.48 -7.65 21.43
CA ASN A 34 -23.61 -6.22 21.65
C ASN A 34 -22.90 -5.43 20.54
N PHE A 35 -23.41 -5.53 19.31
CA PHE A 35 -22.98 -4.70 18.19
C PHE A 35 -23.92 -3.51 18.02
N ASP A 36 -23.36 -2.33 17.79
CA ASP A 36 -24.10 -1.09 17.56
C ASP A 36 -24.63 -1.02 16.12
N PHE A 37 -23.84 -1.49 15.15
CA PHE A 37 -24.23 -1.63 13.76
C PHE A 37 -23.31 -2.60 13.00
N VAL A 38 -23.67 -2.89 11.75
CA VAL A 38 -22.94 -3.78 10.84
C VAL A 38 -22.54 -2.99 9.59
N ILE A 39 -21.31 -3.18 9.12
CA ILE A 39 -20.85 -2.72 7.80
C ILE A 39 -20.70 -3.95 6.90
N HIS A 40 -21.32 -3.90 5.72
CA HIS A 40 -21.14 -4.89 4.66
C HIS A 40 -20.42 -4.28 3.46
N THR A 41 -19.16 -4.66 3.21
CA THR A 41 -18.31 -4.04 2.17
C THR A 41 -18.49 -4.61 0.77
N GLY A 42 -19.69 -5.03 0.39
CA GLY A 42 -20.02 -5.49 -0.96
C GLY A 42 -19.75 -6.96 -1.27
N ASP A 43 -19.94 -7.30 -2.55
CA ASP A 43 -20.06 -8.66 -3.08
C ASP A 43 -21.16 -9.43 -2.37
N ILE A 44 -22.33 -8.78 -2.31
CA ILE A 44 -23.54 -9.33 -1.72
C ILE A 44 -24.05 -10.48 -2.58
N THR A 45 -24.11 -10.25 -3.89
CA THR A 45 -24.56 -11.18 -4.93
C THR A 45 -23.36 -11.79 -5.67
N ASN A 46 -23.58 -12.82 -6.47
CA ASN A 46 -22.49 -13.47 -7.21
C ASN A 46 -22.37 -12.99 -8.66
N GLN A 47 -23.47 -12.58 -9.29
CA GLN A 47 -23.52 -12.18 -10.69
C GLN A 47 -24.33 -10.89 -10.92
N GLY A 48 -24.80 -10.23 -9.85
CA GLY A 48 -25.61 -9.02 -9.96
C GLY A 48 -26.97 -9.27 -10.61
N LEU A 49 -27.51 -10.50 -10.49
CA LEU A 49 -28.80 -10.88 -11.08
C LEU A 49 -29.96 -10.52 -10.14
N ARG A 50 -31.12 -10.25 -10.73
CA ARG A 50 -32.33 -9.86 -9.97
C ARG A 50 -32.73 -10.89 -8.90
N GLU A 51 -32.72 -12.17 -9.26
CA GLU A 51 -33.08 -13.27 -8.35
C GLU A 51 -32.12 -13.35 -7.15
N GLU A 52 -30.83 -13.07 -7.38
CA GLU A 52 -29.82 -13.00 -6.31
C GLU A 52 -30.08 -11.80 -5.39
N TYR A 53 -30.50 -10.66 -5.94
CA TYR A 53 -30.88 -9.49 -5.14
C TYR A 53 -32.17 -9.72 -4.32
N GLU A 54 -33.17 -10.40 -4.88
CA GLU A 54 -34.38 -10.80 -4.15
C GLU A 54 -34.03 -11.71 -2.97
N GLN A 55 -33.15 -12.70 -3.19
CA GLN A 55 -32.63 -13.56 -2.15
C GLN A 55 -31.78 -12.80 -1.14
N ALA A 56 -30.89 -11.90 -1.60
CA ALA A 56 -30.03 -11.10 -0.75
C ALA A 56 -30.83 -10.20 0.19
N ALA A 57 -31.85 -9.50 -0.33
CA ALA A 57 -32.75 -8.68 0.47
C ALA A 57 -33.47 -9.50 1.55
N TYR A 58 -33.82 -10.75 1.26
CA TYR A 58 -34.39 -11.67 2.26
C TYR A 58 -33.35 -12.08 3.33
N GLN A 59 -32.13 -12.46 2.93
CA GLN A 59 -31.09 -12.89 3.86
C GLN A 59 -30.61 -11.74 4.76
N LEU A 60 -30.38 -10.55 4.20
CA LEU A 60 -29.90 -9.39 4.95
C LEU A 60 -30.90 -8.92 6.01
N LYS A 61 -32.21 -9.13 5.80
CA LYS A 61 -33.25 -8.87 6.82
C LYS A 61 -33.10 -9.71 8.10
N LYS A 62 -32.32 -10.80 8.07
CA LYS A 62 -32.01 -11.57 9.28
C LYS A 62 -31.07 -10.83 10.24
N ILE A 63 -30.32 -9.84 9.76
CA ILE A 63 -29.47 -8.98 10.59
C ILE A 63 -30.38 -7.98 11.32
N GLN A 64 -30.45 -8.09 12.65
CA GLN A 64 -31.33 -7.28 13.50
C GLN A 64 -30.70 -5.97 13.98
N LYS A 65 -29.47 -5.68 13.53
CA LYS A 65 -28.72 -4.47 13.86
C LYS A 65 -28.84 -3.48 12.69
N PRO A 66 -28.65 -2.16 12.93
CA PRO A 66 -28.48 -1.20 11.85
C PRO A 66 -27.39 -1.68 10.87
N LEU A 67 -27.66 -1.56 9.57
CA LEU A 67 -26.84 -2.16 8.53
C LEU A 67 -26.46 -1.11 7.49
N VAL A 68 -25.16 -0.88 7.34
CA VAL A 68 -24.56 -0.06 6.28
C VAL A 68 -24.04 -1.00 5.19
N VAL A 69 -24.53 -0.83 3.97
CA VAL A 69 -24.19 -1.71 2.84
C VAL A 69 -23.69 -0.89 1.68
N LEU A 70 -22.61 -1.36 1.04
CA LEU A 70 -22.05 -0.79 -0.18
C LEU A 70 -21.84 -1.87 -1.24
N PRO A 71 -21.79 -1.52 -2.53
CA PRO A 71 -21.63 -2.50 -3.61
C PRO A 71 -20.20 -3.00 -3.74
N GLY A 72 -20.05 -4.26 -4.13
CA GLY A 72 -18.82 -4.86 -4.64
C GLY A 72 -18.84 -5.07 -6.15
N ASN A 73 -17.74 -5.58 -6.71
CA ASN A 73 -17.62 -5.71 -8.15
C ASN A 73 -18.54 -6.80 -8.75
N HIS A 74 -18.96 -7.79 -7.96
CA HIS A 74 -19.97 -8.75 -8.37
C HIS A 74 -21.38 -8.14 -8.41
N ASP A 75 -21.67 -7.21 -7.49
CA ASP A 75 -22.97 -6.56 -7.36
C ASP A 75 -23.31 -5.67 -8.57
N VAL A 76 -22.30 -5.04 -9.18
CA VAL A 76 -22.51 -4.10 -10.29
C VAL A 76 -22.39 -4.71 -11.68
N ARG A 77 -22.24 -6.03 -11.78
CA ARG A 77 -22.22 -6.72 -13.08
C ARG A 77 -23.53 -6.49 -13.84
N ASN A 78 -23.45 -6.41 -15.16
CA ASN A 78 -24.58 -6.14 -16.04
C ASN A 78 -25.25 -4.79 -15.71
N VAL A 79 -26.51 -4.84 -15.25
CA VAL A 79 -27.27 -3.67 -14.74
C VAL A 79 -27.41 -3.72 -13.21
N GLY A 80 -26.57 -4.51 -12.55
CA GLY A 80 -26.66 -4.81 -11.13
C GLY A 80 -26.57 -3.57 -10.24
N TYR A 81 -25.91 -2.48 -10.66
CA TYR A 81 -25.90 -1.22 -9.91
C TYR A 81 -27.30 -0.62 -9.71
N LYS A 82 -28.23 -0.78 -10.68
CA LYS A 82 -29.62 -0.34 -10.51
C LYS A 82 -30.38 -1.23 -9.55
N LEU A 83 -30.16 -2.54 -9.67
CA LEU A 83 -30.76 -3.53 -8.78
C LEU A 83 -30.26 -3.34 -7.33
N PHE A 84 -28.99 -2.97 -7.16
CA PHE A 84 -28.46 -2.60 -5.86
C PHE A 84 -29.22 -1.42 -5.25
N GLU A 85 -29.46 -0.35 -6.01
CA GLU A 85 -30.24 0.81 -5.55
C GLU A 85 -31.69 0.44 -5.22
N ASP A 86 -32.31 -0.43 -6.02
CA ASP A 86 -33.70 -0.85 -5.85
C ASP A 86 -33.90 -1.79 -4.64
N PHE A 87 -32.97 -2.72 -4.41
CA PHE A 87 -33.12 -3.80 -3.42
C PHE A 87 -32.35 -3.59 -2.12
N ILE A 88 -31.22 -2.88 -2.17
CA ILE A 88 -30.26 -2.78 -1.07
C ILE A 88 -30.16 -1.35 -0.55
N GLY A 89 -29.78 -0.39 -1.40
CA GLY A 89 -29.60 0.99 -0.99
C GLY A 89 -28.64 1.79 -1.88
N PRO A 90 -28.25 3.01 -1.49
CA PRO A 90 -27.47 3.88 -2.34
C PRO A 90 -26.01 3.42 -2.47
N LEU A 91 -25.43 3.60 -3.67
CA LEU A 91 -24.05 3.21 -3.99
C LEU A 91 -22.99 3.97 -3.15
N ASN A 92 -23.31 5.19 -2.73
CA ASN A 92 -22.47 6.04 -1.90
C ASN A 92 -23.33 6.68 -0.81
N GLY A 93 -22.79 6.91 0.37
CA GLY A 93 -23.59 7.52 1.43
C GLY A 93 -22.83 7.79 2.71
N VAL A 94 -23.60 8.25 3.69
CA VAL A 94 -23.11 8.66 5.00
C VAL A 94 -24.04 8.08 6.06
N TYR A 95 -23.45 7.51 7.11
CA TYR A 95 -24.16 7.04 8.30
C TYR A 95 -23.49 7.67 9.53
N GLU A 96 -24.22 8.54 10.21
CA GLU A 96 -23.76 9.20 11.43
C GLU A 96 -24.12 8.36 12.65
N PHE A 97 -23.19 8.30 13.61
CA PHE A 97 -23.41 7.71 14.92
C PHE A 97 -22.83 8.63 16.00
N GLN A 98 -23.09 8.33 17.28
CA GLN A 98 -22.87 9.25 18.39
C GLN A 98 -21.50 9.97 18.35
N ASP A 99 -20.41 9.24 18.13
CA ASP A 99 -19.03 9.78 18.16
C ASP A 99 -18.33 9.76 16.80
N GLY A 100 -19.06 9.58 15.68
CA GLY A 100 -18.40 9.42 14.40
C GLY A 100 -19.29 9.30 13.19
N VAL A 101 -18.65 8.99 12.06
CA VAL A 101 -19.30 8.86 10.76
C VAL A 101 -18.72 7.70 9.98
N VAL A 102 -19.59 6.97 9.27
CA VAL A 102 -19.22 6.06 8.19
C VAL A 102 -19.52 6.75 6.86
N ILE A 103 -18.52 6.86 6.00
CA ILE A 103 -18.66 7.36 4.63
C ILE A 103 -18.31 6.20 3.70
N TRP A 104 -19.30 5.64 3.00
CA TRP A 104 -19.03 4.64 1.98
C TRP A 104 -19.01 5.25 0.59
N VAL A 105 -18.09 4.76 -0.23
CA VAL A 105 -17.92 5.18 -1.61
C VAL A 105 -17.85 3.95 -2.51
N ASP A 106 -18.64 3.97 -3.57
CA ASP A 106 -18.60 2.95 -4.59
C ASP A 106 -17.24 2.97 -5.29
N SER A 107 -16.47 1.90 -5.11
CA SER A 107 -15.16 1.72 -5.73
C SER A 107 -15.22 0.89 -7.00
N THR A 108 -16.40 0.42 -7.42
CA THR A 108 -16.53 -0.54 -8.51
C THR A 108 -16.34 0.13 -9.87
N ILE A 109 -15.94 -0.69 -10.84
CA ILE A 109 -16.00 -0.38 -12.27
C ILE A 109 -16.95 -1.41 -12.88
N PRO A 110 -17.98 -0.98 -13.65
CA PRO A 110 -18.94 -1.90 -14.25
C PRO A 110 -18.25 -3.06 -15.00
N ASP A 111 -18.72 -4.28 -14.73
CA ASP A 111 -18.25 -5.54 -15.32
C ASP A 111 -16.77 -5.92 -15.12
N LEU A 112 -16.00 -5.12 -14.38
CA LEU A 112 -14.59 -5.40 -14.08
C LEU A 112 -14.41 -5.80 -12.62
N SER A 113 -13.41 -6.64 -12.36
CA SER A 113 -12.99 -6.98 -10.99
C SER A 113 -12.05 -5.94 -10.39
N ASP A 114 -11.69 -4.91 -11.16
CA ASP A 114 -10.82 -3.83 -10.71
C ASP A 114 -11.62 -2.70 -10.07
N GLY A 115 -11.01 -2.04 -9.09
CA GLY A 115 -11.62 -0.93 -8.37
C GLY A 115 -11.02 0.42 -8.75
N ARG A 116 -11.84 1.47 -8.80
CA ARG A 116 -11.41 2.87 -8.90
C ARG A 116 -12.40 3.81 -8.23
N ILE A 117 -11.90 4.71 -7.38
CA ILE A 117 -12.66 5.88 -6.94
C ILE A 117 -12.44 6.98 -7.98
N GLY A 118 -13.35 7.04 -8.97
CA GLY A 118 -13.29 7.99 -10.07
C GLY A 118 -13.33 9.46 -9.61
N GLY A 119 -12.85 10.38 -10.45
CA GLY A 119 -12.60 11.78 -10.04
C GLY A 119 -13.79 12.52 -9.44
N HIS A 120 -15.03 12.22 -9.88
CA HIS A 120 -16.23 12.77 -9.24
C HIS A 120 -16.43 12.23 -7.82
N LYS A 121 -16.39 10.89 -7.66
CA LYS A 121 -16.50 10.20 -6.36
C LYS A 121 -15.37 10.61 -5.41
N PHE A 122 -14.15 10.81 -5.93
CA PHE A 122 -12.99 11.28 -5.16
C PHE A 122 -13.22 12.69 -4.57
N ARG A 123 -13.70 13.63 -5.39
CA ARG A 123 -14.04 14.99 -4.91
C ARG A 123 -15.20 14.97 -3.91
N TRP A 124 -16.19 14.10 -4.14
CA TRP A 124 -17.30 13.92 -3.21
C TRP A 124 -16.82 13.38 -1.85
N LEU A 125 -16.00 12.34 -1.84
CA LEU A 125 -15.40 11.78 -0.62
C LEU A 125 -14.60 12.85 0.12
N LYS A 126 -13.75 13.59 -0.59
CA LYS A 126 -13.00 14.71 -0.02
C LYS A 126 -13.94 15.73 0.65
N LYS A 127 -14.99 16.19 -0.05
CA LYS A 127 -15.96 17.13 0.50
C LYS A 127 -16.63 16.59 1.77
N LYS A 128 -16.98 15.30 1.80
CA LYS A 128 -17.58 14.67 2.98
C LYS A 128 -16.59 14.55 4.14
N LEU A 129 -15.32 14.24 3.88
CA LEU A 129 -14.28 14.25 4.91
C LEU A 129 -14.01 15.64 5.48
N GLU A 130 -14.18 16.70 4.67
CA GLU A 130 -14.13 18.09 5.13
C GLU A 130 -15.37 18.46 5.98
N GLU A 131 -16.56 18.05 5.54
CA GLU A 131 -17.85 18.26 6.23
C GLU A 131 -17.86 17.63 7.64
N TYR A 132 -17.29 16.43 7.79
CA TYR A 132 -17.22 15.70 9.07
C TYR A 132 -15.83 15.78 9.72
N SER A 133 -15.08 16.85 9.46
CA SER A 133 -13.72 17.01 9.98
C SER A 133 -13.64 17.06 11.51
N ASP A 134 -14.72 17.50 12.16
CA ASP A 134 -14.90 17.59 13.61
C ASP A 134 -15.27 16.25 14.28
N ARG A 135 -15.65 15.24 13.50
CA ARG A 135 -16.01 13.92 14.03
C ARG A 135 -14.77 13.20 14.56
N LYS A 136 -14.90 12.67 15.78
CA LYS A 136 -13.83 11.93 16.46
C LYS A 136 -13.42 10.67 15.70
N PHE A 137 -14.40 9.88 15.26
CA PHE A 137 -14.16 8.72 14.41
C PHE A 137 -14.66 8.97 13.00
N LYS A 138 -13.75 8.82 12.03
CA LYS A 138 -14.07 8.83 10.60
C LYS A 138 -13.76 7.44 10.05
N ILE A 139 -14.80 6.75 9.59
CA ILE A 139 -14.69 5.43 8.95
C ILE A 139 -14.99 5.62 7.47
N VAL A 140 -14.08 5.16 6.60
CA VAL A 140 -14.34 5.12 5.16
C VAL A 140 -14.48 3.67 4.72
N ALA A 141 -15.53 3.37 3.96
CA ALA A 141 -15.77 2.01 3.46
C ALA A 141 -15.79 1.98 1.93
N ALA A 142 -15.07 1.03 1.35
CA ALA A 142 -15.15 0.71 -0.08
C ALA A 142 -14.84 -0.78 -0.27
N HIS A 143 -15.35 -1.40 -1.33
CA HIS A 143 -15.13 -2.83 -1.55
C HIS A 143 -13.66 -3.21 -1.79
N HIS A 144 -12.93 -2.46 -2.63
CA HIS A 144 -11.56 -2.83 -3.02
C HIS A 144 -10.52 -2.38 -1.97
N HIS A 145 -9.51 -3.21 -1.72
CA HIS A 145 -8.45 -2.91 -0.77
C HIS A 145 -7.47 -1.84 -1.27
N LEU A 146 -6.93 -1.04 -0.34
CA LEU A 146 -5.95 0.00 -0.65
C LEU A 146 -4.51 -0.52 -0.66
N VAL A 147 -4.19 -1.45 0.23
CA VAL A 147 -2.84 -2.01 0.37
C VAL A 147 -2.82 -3.46 -0.14
N PRO A 148 -1.69 -3.94 -0.70
CA PRO A 148 -1.56 -5.33 -1.13
C PRO A 148 -1.81 -6.32 0.01
N LEU A 149 -2.50 -7.42 -0.30
CA LEU A 149 -2.84 -8.46 0.66
C LEU A 149 -2.02 -9.73 0.42
N PRO A 150 -1.54 -10.40 1.47
CA PRO A 150 -0.80 -11.65 1.33
C PRO A 150 -1.71 -12.79 0.91
N ASP A 151 -1.12 -13.88 0.39
CA ASP A 151 -1.81 -15.14 0.07
C ASP A 151 -2.96 -15.01 -0.96
N THR A 152 -3.01 -13.92 -1.74
CA THR A 152 -4.02 -13.71 -2.79
C THR A 152 -3.64 -14.30 -4.15
N GLY A 153 -2.38 -14.69 -4.33
CA GLY A 153 -1.82 -15.19 -5.59
C GLY A 153 -1.00 -14.11 -6.30
N ARG A 154 -1.24 -13.90 -7.60
CA ARG A 154 -0.76 -12.69 -8.30
C ARG A 154 -1.71 -11.55 -7.93
N GLU A 155 -1.24 -10.64 -7.10
CA GLU A 155 -2.00 -9.50 -6.61
C GLU A 155 -2.00 -8.40 -7.67
N ARG A 156 -3.16 -8.17 -8.29
CA ARG A 156 -3.34 -7.16 -9.35
C ARG A 156 -4.44 -6.15 -9.06
N ASN A 157 -5.18 -6.27 -7.94
CA ASN A 157 -6.44 -5.54 -7.79
C ASN A 157 -6.51 -4.67 -6.52
N VAL A 158 -5.38 -4.07 -6.13
CA VAL A 158 -5.50 -2.83 -5.35
C VAL A 158 -6.28 -1.81 -6.18
N LEU A 159 -6.94 -0.89 -5.50
CA LEU A 159 -7.65 0.20 -6.14
C LEU A 159 -6.71 0.98 -7.09
N PHE A 160 -7.15 1.29 -8.32
CA PHE A 160 -6.31 1.87 -9.39
C PHE A 160 -5.70 3.25 -9.07
N ASN A 161 -6.25 3.92 -8.07
CA ASN A 161 -5.75 5.17 -7.51
C ASN A 161 -5.63 5.06 -5.98
N ALA A 162 -5.27 3.87 -5.47
CA ALA A 162 -5.07 3.59 -4.06
C ALA A 162 -4.11 4.57 -3.39
N GLY A 163 -3.04 5.00 -4.07
CA GLY A 163 -2.10 5.98 -3.54
C GLY A 163 -2.75 7.33 -3.29
N ASP A 164 -3.57 7.81 -4.22
CA ASP A 164 -4.29 9.07 -4.07
C ASP A 164 -5.37 8.98 -2.99
N VAL A 165 -6.06 7.84 -2.89
CA VAL A 165 -7.08 7.61 -1.86
C VAL A 165 -6.42 7.51 -0.49
N LEU A 166 -5.33 6.75 -0.35
CA LEU A 166 -4.59 6.60 0.90
C LEU A 166 -4.06 7.96 1.40
N ASP A 167 -3.46 8.77 0.52
CA ASP A 167 -3.03 10.14 0.86
C ASP A 167 -4.19 11.03 1.32
N LEU A 168 -5.36 10.92 0.66
CA LEU A 168 -6.57 11.63 1.10
C LEU A 168 -7.01 11.18 2.50
N LEU A 169 -7.12 9.87 2.75
CA LEU A 169 -7.57 9.35 4.04
C LEU A 169 -6.63 9.75 5.18
N LEU A 170 -5.32 9.69 4.97
CA LEU A 170 -4.32 10.10 5.96
C LEU A 170 -4.40 11.60 6.27
N ARG A 171 -4.51 12.46 5.24
CA ARG A 171 -4.62 13.93 5.43
C ARG A 171 -5.87 14.37 6.15
N HIS A 172 -6.96 13.62 6.01
CA HIS A 172 -8.22 13.88 6.68
C HIS A 172 -8.36 13.08 7.99
N GLU A 173 -7.28 12.50 8.51
CA GLU A 173 -7.24 11.78 9.79
C GLU A 173 -8.35 10.72 9.91
N VAL A 174 -8.57 9.96 8.83
CA VAL A 174 -9.50 8.84 8.83
C VAL A 174 -8.98 7.77 9.78
N THR A 175 -9.85 7.31 10.68
CA THR A 175 -9.48 6.35 11.73
C THR A 175 -9.41 4.92 11.19
N LEU A 176 -10.39 4.56 10.36
CA LEU A 176 -10.57 3.19 9.89
C LEU A 176 -11.00 3.19 8.41
N TYR A 177 -10.39 2.31 7.64
CA TYR A 177 -10.83 1.93 6.31
C TYR A 177 -11.27 0.47 6.30
N THR A 178 -12.50 0.19 5.89
CA THR A 178 -13.05 -1.19 5.81
C THR A 178 -13.27 -1.60 4.36
N CYS A 179 -12.83 -2.80 3.98
CA CYS A 179 -12.93 -3.35 2.62
C CYS A 179 -13.01 -4.89 2.55
N GLY A 180 -13.22 -5.45 1.35
CA GLY A 180 -13.35 -6.90 1.07
C GLY A 180 -12.59 -7.37 -0.19
N HIS A 181 -13.27 -8.02 -1.14
CA HIS A 181 -12.81 -8.41 -2.50
C HIS A 181 -11.93 -9.66 -2.63
N LYS A 182 -10.84 -9.78 -1.86
CA LYS A 182 -9.86 -10.89 -2.04
C LYS A 182 -10.07 -12.11 -1.15
N HIS A 183 -11.10 -12.07 -0.31
CA HIS A 183 -11.49 -13.13 0.61
C HIS A 183 -10.40 -13.48 1.66
N VAL A 184 -9.41 -12.61 1.85
CA VAL A 184 -8.31 -12.78 2.82
C VAL A 184 -8.52 -11.80 3.98
N PRO A 185 -8.86 -12.28 5.18
CA PRO A 185 -9.01 -11.39 6.31
C PRO A 185 -7.63 -10.89 6.75
N ASN A 186 -7.46 -9.57 6.79
CA ASN A 186 -6.19 -8.96 7.16
C ASN A 186 -6.39 -7.56 7.74
N VAL A 187 -5.64 -7.26 8.79
CA VAL A 187 -5.64 -5.92 9.39
C VAL A 187 -4.24 -5.36 9.24
N TYR A 188 -4.11 -4.20 8.60
CA TYR A 188 -2.88 -3.44 8.58
C TYR A 188 -3.06 -2.08 9.25
N ARG A 189 -1.95 -1.55 9.76
CA ARG A 189 -1.86 -0.16 10.14
C ARG A 189 -1.02 0.61 9.14
N VAL A 190 -1.53 1.73 8.63
CA VAL A 190 -0.76 2.69 7.83
C VAL A 190 -0.74 4.02 8.58
N GLU A 191 0.39 4.36 9.16
CA GLU A 191 0.51 5.42 10.18
C GLU A 191 -0.51 5.27 11.33
N ASP A 192 -1.53 6.13 11.38
CA ASP A 192 -2.63 6.08 12.36
C ASP A 192 -3.97 5.62 11.73
N LEU A 193 -3.99 5.33 10.42
CA LEU A 193 -5.12 4.69 9.75
C LEU A 193 -5.07 3.18 9.96
N VAL A 194 -6.15 2.60 10.48
CA VAL A 194 -6.36 1.15 10.47
C VAL A 194 -7.04 0.75 9.17
N ILE A 195 -6.55 -0.28 8.50
CA ILE A 195 -7.16 -0.89 7.33
C ILE A 195 -7.60 -2.29 7.72
N ASP A 196 -8.91 -2.53 7.74
CA ASP A 196 -9.53 -3.83 7.99
C ASP A 196 -10.08 -4.40 6.69
N ASN A 197 -9.41 -5.41 6.17
CA ASN A 197 -9.90 -6.19 5.05
C ASN A 197 -10.65 -7.41 5.59
N ALA A 198 -11.95 -7.46 5.36
CA ALA A 198 -12.76 -8.63 5.66
C ALA A 198 -12.29 -9.83 4.84
N GLY A 199 -12.52 -11.03 5.40
CA GLY A 199 -12.33 -12.28 4.69
C GLY A 199 -13.46 -12.50 3.69
N CYS A 200 -14.14 -13.63 3.83
CA CYS A 200 -15.41 -13.83 3.13
C CYS A 200 -16.40 -14.44 4.11
N THR A 201 -17.56 -13.81 4.24
CA THR A 201 -18.56 -14.15 5.26
C THR A 201 -19.26 -15.46 4.95
N SER A 202 -19.57 -15.74 3.69
CA SER A 202 -20.39 -16.93 3.37
C SER A 202 -20.18 -17.50 1.97
N CYS A 203 -19.08 -17.22 1.31
CA CYS A 203 -18.75 -17.76 0.00
C CYS A 203 -17.83 -19.00 0.07
N LYS A 204 -17.74 -19.76 -1.01
CA LYS A 204 -16.65 -20.74 -1.22
C LYS A 204 -15.30 -20.03 -1.37
N LYS A 205 -14.29 -20.52 -0.63
CA LYS A 205 -12.93 -19.99 -0.64
C LYS A 205 -11.99 -20.92 -1.39
N THR A 206 -11.07 -20.35 -2.17
CA THR A 206 -9.98 -21.06 -2.86
C THR A 206 -8.65 -21.02 -2.07
N ARG A 207 -8.66 -20.48 -0.85
CA ARG A 207 -7.46 -20.08 -0.09
C ARG A 207 -7.07 -21.11 0.98
N ARG A 208 -6.16 -22.03 0.63
CA ARG A 208 -5.32 -22.88 1.52
C ARG A 208 -5.96 -23.36 2.85
N GLY A 209 -7.25 -23.75 2.83
CA GLY A 209 -7.96 -24.26 4.00
C GLY A 209 -8.47 -23.21 5.00
N ASP A 210 -8.39 -21.90 4.69
CA ASP A 210 -9.02 -20.86 5.50
C ASP A 210 -10.55 -20.95 5.42
N VAL A 211 -11.22 -20.59 6.51
CA VAL A 211 -12.67 -20.70 6.67
C VAL A 211 -13.35 -19.33 6.55
N ASN A 212 -14.67 -19.32 6.58
CA ASN A 212 -15.46 -18.09 6.57
C ASN A 212 -15.25 -17.30 7.87
N SER A 213 -15.30 -15.97 7.79
CA SER A 213 -15.00 -15.08 8.91
C SER A 213 -15.71 -13.74 8.79
N TYR A 214 -15.72 -13.00 9.90
CA TYR A 214 -16.09 -11.58 9.97
C TYR A 214 -15.14 -10.86 10.92
N SER A 215 -15.10 -9.53 10.83
CA SER A 215 -14.31 -8.69 11.73
C SER A 215 -15.19 -8.09 12.82
N ILE A 216 -14.68 -8.07 14.04
CA ILE A 216 -15.25 -7.35 15.19
C ILE A 216 -14.36 -6.14 15.42
N ILE A 217 -14.91 -4.96 15.21
CA ILE A 217 -14.19 -3.69 15.38
C ILE A 217 -14.68 -3.02 16.65
N GLU A 218 -13.76 -2.64 17.54
CA GLU A 218 -14.03 -1.90 18.76
C GLU A 218 -13.35 -0.52 18.68
N LEU A 219 -14.15 0.55 18.78
CA LEU A 219 -13.64 1.92 18.90
C LEU A 219 -13.73 2.34 20.36
N HIS A 220 -12.58 2.66 20.96
CA HIS A 220 -12.47 3.01 22.38
C HIS A 220 -12.39 4.51 22.58
N ASP A 221 -12.82 4.99 23.75
CA ASP A 221 -12.97 6.43 24.00
C ASP A 221 -11.62 7.19 23.99
N ASN A 222 -10.51 6.49 24.21
CA ASN A 222 -9.15 7.01 24.08
C ASN A 222 -8.65 7.13 22.61
N GLY A 223 -9.49 6.80 21.63
CA GLY A 223 -9.20 6.79 20.20
C GLY A 223 -8.61 5.46 19.68
N SER A 224 -8.34 4.47 20.54
CA SER A 224 -7.79 3.20 20.08
C SER A 224 -8.83 2.38 19.31
N VAL A 225 -8.36 1.68 18.27
CA VAL A 225 -9.16 0.78 17.46
C VAL A 225 -8.64 -0.63 17.66
N ARG A 226 -9.51 -1.55 18.07
CA ARG A 226 -9.20 -2.98 18.10
C ARG A 226 -10.00 -3.68 17.01
N VAL A 227 -9.34 -4.54 16.25
CA VAL A 227 -9.99 -5.37 15.24
C VAL A 227 -9.67 -6.83 15.53
N THR A 228 -10.73 -7.63 15.69
CA THR A 228 -10.66 -9.06 15.94
C THR A 228 -11.29 -9.79 14.77
N ILE A 229 -10.48 -10.50 13.98
CA ILE A 229 -10.96 -11.42 12.95
C ILE A 229 -11.47 -12.67 13.65
N ARG A 230 -12.75 -12.99 13.50
CA ARG A 230 -13.38 -14.19 14.06
C ARG A 230 -13.79 -15.14 12.95
N ARG A 231 -13.29 -16.37 13.01
CA ARG A 231 -13.62 -17.45 12.07
C ARG A 231 -14.80 -18.25 12.57
N VAL A 232 -15.55 -18.88 11.65
CA VAL A 232 -16.67 -19.77 12.00
C VAL A 232 -16.24 -21.01 12.80
N THR A 233 -14.94 -21.32 12.84
CA THR A 233 -14.37 -22.35 13.72
C THR A 233 -14.24 -21.91 15.18
N GLY A 234 -14.43 -20.63 15.48
CA GLY A 234 -14.18 -20.01 16.78
C GLY A 234 -12.79 -19.41 16.93
N ASP A 235 -11.89 -19.60 15.96
CA ASP A 235 -10.54 -19.03 16.00
C ASP A 235 -10.57 -17.50 15.87
N GLU A 236 -9.84 -16.82 16.74
CA GLU A 236 -9.76 -15.36 16.75
C GLU A 236 -8.32 -14.85 16.53
N THR A 237 -8.18 -13.74 15.81
CA THR A 237 -6.91 -13.03 15.66
C THR A 237 -7.14 -11.55 15.85
N THR A 238 -6.47 -10.96 16.83
CA THR A 238 -6.72 -9.57 17.26
C THR A 238 -5.51 -8.67 16.98
N LYS A 239 -5.77 -7.47 16.45
CA LYS A 239 -4.81 -6.36 16.43
C LYS A 239 -5.43 -5.14 17.11
N GLU A 240 -4.66 -4.47 17.96
CA GLU A 240 -5.06 -3.20 18.59
C GLU A 240 -4.10 -2.08 18.16
N HIS A 241 -4.68 -0.99 17.69
CA HIS A 241 -3.98 0.24 17.36
C HIS A 241 -4.36 1.34 18.34
N ARG A 242 -3.33 2.03 18.86
CA ARG A 242 -3.50 3.24 19.66
C ARG A 242 -2.94 4.42 18.86
N PRO A 243 -3.75 5.46 18.59
CA PRO A 243 -3.30 6.64 17.86
C PRO A 243 -2.03 7.23 18.47
N ILE A 244 -1.08 7.59 17.63
CA ILE A 244 0.14 8.26 18.06
C ILE A 244 -0.16 9.76 18.13
N LYS A 245 -0.20 10.33 19.33
CA LYS A 245 -0.33 11.79 19.46
C LYS A 245 0.81 12.49 18.71
N PRO A 246 0.53 13.49 17.87
CA PRO A 246 1.56 14.29 17.23
C PRO A 246 2.49 14.87 18.30
N LYS A 247 3.78 14.64 18.16
CA LYS A 247 4.81 15.27 18.99
C LYS A 247 5.76 16.00 18.06
N ILE A 248 6.26 17.15 18.49
CA ILE A 248 7.40 17.78 17.83
C ILE A 248 8.58 16.83 18.00
N PHE A 249 9.04 16.25 16.89
CA PHE A 249 10.19 15.37 16.88
C PHE A 249 11.42 16.18 16.52
N VAL A 250 12.28 16.42 17.51
CA VAL A 250 13.63 16.94 17.29
C VAL A 250 14.59 15.74 17.38
N PRO A 251 15.38 15.43 16.34
CA PRO A 251 16.44 14.43 16.44
C PRO A 251 17.37 14.77 17.60
N SER A 252 17.38 13.91 18.62
CA SER A 252 18.25 14.07 19.80
C SER A 252 19.44 13.12 19.76
N GLY A 253 19.34 12.04 18.97
CA GLY A 253 20.37 11.06 18.77
C GLY A 253 21.53 11.50 17.87
N LYS A 254 22.63 10.76 17.93
CA LYS A 254 23.75 10.90 16.97
C LYS A 254 23.29 10.41 15.59
N ARG A 255 23.63 11.15 14.52
CA ARG A 255 23.44 10.67 13.14
C ARG A 255 24.41 9.51 12.88
N LEU A 256 23.86 8.35 12.52
CA LEU A 256 24.60 7.13 12.20
C LEU A 256 24.96 7.05 10.72
N LEU A 257 24.03 7.45 9.85
CA LEU A 257 24.20 7.36 8.40
C LEU A 257 23.31 8.40 7.70
N ARG A 258 23.83 8.96 6.62
CA ARG A 258 23.10 9.77 5.64
C ARG A 258 23.10 9.09 4.29
N ILE A 259 21.93 8.88 3.71
CA ILE A 259 21.75 8.25 2.41
C ILE A 259 21.17 9.27 1.43
N ALA A 260 21.71 9.34 0.22
CA ALA A 260 21.00 9.91 -0.93
C ALA A 260 20.35 8.78 -1.73
N GLN A 261 19.02 8.71 -1.72
CA GLN A 261 18.25 7.71 -2.44
C GLN A 261 17.79 8.29 -3.78
N LEU A 262 18.21 7.66 -4.87
CA LEU A 262 17.93 8.04 -6.24
C LEU A 262 17.07 6.97 -6.93
N SER A 263 16.35 7.33 -7.98
CA SER A 263 15.65 6.41 -8.87
C SER A 263 15.39 7.09 -10.21
N GLU A 264 15.17 6.31 -11.27
CA GLU A 264 14.66 6.80 -12.56
C GLU A 264 15.55 7.91 -13.16
N SER A 265 16.87 7.67 -13.18
CA SER A 265 17.82 8.50 -13.92
C SER A 265 17.51 8.46 -15.42
N ASN A 266 17.12 7.28 -15.92
CA ASN A 266 16.75 7.03 -17.31
C ASN A 266 17.72 7.67 -18.32
N VAL A 267 19.03 7.49 -18.08
CA VAL A 267 20.10 8.03 -18.92
C VAL A 267 19.90 7.53 -20.34
N SER A 268 19.79 8.47 -21.28
CA SER A 268 19.49 8.20 -22.68
C SER A 268 19.79 9.40 -23.57
N ASP A 269 19.39 9.28 -24.84
CA ASP A 269 19.37 10.38 -25.81
C ASP A 269 17.96 10.97 -26.02
N ARG A 270 16.95 10.47 -25.29
CA ARG A 270 15.57 10.93 -25.44
C ARG A 270 15.43 12.36 -24.88
N VAL A 271 14.52 13.12 -25.47
CA VAL A 271 14.21 14.50 -25.06
C VAL A 271 13.78 14.62 -23.59
N TYR A 272 13.19 13.56 -23.04
CA TYR A 272 12.71 13.48 -21.67
C TYR A 272 13.83 13.27 -20.65
N PHE A 273 15.04 12.88 -21.07
CA PHE A 273 16.18 12.78 -20.17
C PHE A 273 16.78 14.17 -19.92
N ARG A 274 16.62 14.66 -18.69
CA ARG A 274 17.12 15.97 -18.27
C ARG A 274 18.56 15.87 -17.77
N ARG A 275 19.51 15.81 -18.71
CA ARG A 275 20.97 15.72 -18.44
C ARG A 275 21.47 16.68 -17.34
N LYS A 276 21.20 17.98 -17.50
CA LYS A 276 21.64 19.02 -16.55
C LYS A 276 21.11 18.79 -15.14
N THR A 277 19.92 18.19 -15.02
CA THR A 277 19.31 17.85 -13.74
C THR A 277 20.11 16.76 -13.03
N LEU A 278 20.51 15.70 -13.74
CA LEU A 278 21.36 14.64 -13.17
C LEU A 278 22.74 15.17 -12.76
N GLU A 279 23.38 15.97 -13.62
CA GLU A 279 24.67 16.62 -13.32
C GLU A 279 24.60 17.50 -12.07
N ASN A 280 23.51 18.26 -11.90
CA ASN A 280 23.27 19.08 -10.71
C ASN A 280 23.13 18.22 -9.45
N VAL A 281 22.41 17.10 -9.51
CA VAL A 281 22.24 16.17 -8.39
C VAL A 281 23.58 15.57 -7.97
N ILE A 282 24.38 15.10 -8.92
CA ILE A 282 25.72 14.54 -8.65
C ILE A 282 26.62 15.60 -7.99
N ARG A 283 26.62 16.84 -8.51
CA ARG A 283 27.34 17.95 -7.88
C ARG A 283 26.85 18.21 -6.45
N MET A 284 25.55 18.23 -6.23
CA MET A 284 24.97 18.40 -4.89
C MET A 284 25.39 17.28 -3.93
N ILE A 285 25.35 16.02 -4.37
CA ILE A 285 25.81 14.86 -3.59
C ILE A 285 27.27 15.03 -3.19
N ASN A 286 28.14 15.33 -4.17
CA ASN A 286 29.58 15.39 -3.98
C ASN A 286 30.05 16.58 -3.13
N GLU A 287 29.42 17.74 -3.30
CA GLU A 287 29.96 19.00 -2.79
C GLU A 287 29.18 19.56 -1.60
N ARG A 288 27.87 19.32 -1.54
CA ARG A 288 26.98 19.97 -0.56
C ARG A 288 26.41 19.01 0.47
N LEU A 289 25.74 17.94 0.01
CA LEU A 289 25.02 17.02 0.87
C LEU A 289 25.96 16.03 1.55
N LYS A 290 26.98 15.59 0.83
CA LYS A 290 28.02 14.65 1.26
C LYS A 290 27.42 13.48 2.06
N PRO A 291 26.51 12.71 1.43
CA PRO A 291 25.96 11.53 2.09
C PRO A 291 27.06 10.49 2.31
N ASP A 292 26.85 9.62 3.27
CA ASP A 292 27.73 8.48 3.53
C ASP A 292 27.53 7.38 2.47
N LEU A 293 26.32 7.26 1.92
CA LEU A 293 25.95 6.25 0.92
C LEU A 293 24.97 6.82 -0.12
N VAL A 294 25.10 6.38 -1.37
CA VAL A 294 24.10 6.58 -2.44
C VAL A 294 23.43 5.25 -2.75
N ILE A 295 22.10 5.21 -2.73
CA ILE A 295 21.33 4.02 -3.16
C ILE A 295 20.53 4.41 -4.38
N HIS A 296 20.71 3.71 -5.51
CA HIS A 296 19.91 3.92 -6.72
C HIS A 296 18.93 2.75 -6.92
N ASN A 297 17.63 3.04 -6.75
CA ASN A 297 16.53 2.10 -6.83
C ASN A 297 16.02 1.90 -8.27
N GLY A 298 16.90 1.55 -9.22
CA GLY A 298 16.51 1.16 -10.58
C GLY A 298 16.13 2.27 -11.56
N ASP A 299 16.02 1.85 -12.82
CA ASP A 299 15.87 2.68 -14.02
C ASP A 299 17.02 3.68 -14.16
N ILE A 300 18.23 3.15 -14.19
CA ILE A 300 19.47 3.89 -14.43
C ILE A 300 19.48 4.36 -15.89
N VAL A 301 19.17 3.44 -16.82
CA VAL A 301 19.06 3.71 -18.26
C VAL A 301 17.61 3.59 -18.73
N ASP A 302 17.24 4.32 -19.79
CA ASP A 302 15.90 4.23 -20.39
C ASP A 302 15.67 2.91 -21.15
N ALA A 303 16.75 2.29 -21.62
CA ALA A 303 16.74 1.00 -22.31
C ALA A 303 18.11 0.32 -22.12
N GLY A 304 18.12 -1.00 -22.01
CA GLY A 304 19.33 -1.77 -21.73
C GLY A 304 20.21 -1.98 -22.95
N ILE A 305 20.79 -0.88 -23.45
CA ILE A 305 21.73 -0.86 -24.58
C ILE A 305 23.08 -0.28 -24.13
N GLU A 306 24.16 -0.78 -24.73
CA GLU A 306 25.55 -0.48 -24.36
C GLU A 306 25.83 1.03 -24.26
N ARG A 307 25.47 1.79 -25.30
CA ARG A 307 25.64 3.24 -25.33
C ARG A 307 24.98 3.98 -24.15
N TYR A 308 23.85 3.51 -23.64
CA TYR A 308 23.20 4.15 -22.49
C TYR A 308 23.89 3.76 -21.18
N TYR A 309 24.35 2.52 -21.08
CA TYR A 309 25.18 2.04 -19.98
C TYR A 309 26.53 2.77 -19.90
N ASP A 310 27.24 2.95 -21.01
CA ASP A 310 28.47 3.75 -21.08
C ASP A 310 28.27 5.14 -20.45
N ARG A 311 27.26 5.85 -20.94
CA ARG A 311 26.95 7.21 -20.47
C ARG A 311 26.50 7.23 -19.02
N ALA A 312 25.71 6.24 -18.58
CA ALA A 312 25.32 6.12 -17.19
C ALA A 312 26.54 5.86 -16.31
N HIS A 313 27.42 4.94 -16.71
CA HIS A 313 28.61 4.58 -15.95
C HIS A 313 29.56 5.77 -15.78
N GLU A 314 29.76 6.58 -16.83
CA GLU A 314 30.50 7.84 -16.74
C GLU A 314 29.95 8.75 -15.62
N TYR A 315 28.63 8.94 -15.55
CA TYR A 315 28.02 9.73 -14.48
C TYR A 315 28.27 9.12 -13.10
N TYR A 316 28.05 7.81 -12.94
CA TYR A 316 28.13 7.16 -11.63
C TYR A 316 29.56 6.99 -11.14
N GLN A 317 30.56 6.92 -12.02
CA GLN A 317 31.98 6.99 -11.67
C GLN A 317 32.32 8.32 -10.97
N THR A 318 31.65 9.43 -11.33
CA THR A 318 31.88 10.73 -10.69
C THR A 318 31.22 10.90 -9.32
N VAL A 319 30.30 10.00 -8.92
CA VAL A 319 29.68 10.01 -7.59
C VAL A 319 30.72 9.57 -6.55
N LYS A 320 31.12 10.47 -5.65
CA LYS A 320 32.22 10.26 -4.69
C LYS A 320 31.88 9.31 -3.52
N PRO A 321 30.68 9.37 -2.92
CA PRO A 321 30.33 8.43 -1.85
C PRO A 321 30.23 6.99 -2.34
N ASP A 322 30.26 6.05 -1.40
CA ASP A 322 29.93 4.65 -1.67
C ASP A 322 28.53 4.56 -2.29
N LYS A 323 28.32 3.56 -3.15
CA LYS A 323 27.08 3.43 -3.90
C LYS A 323 26.62 1.99 -4.03
N LEU A 324 25.32 1.80 -3.91
CA LEU A 324 24.62 0.55 -4.23
C LEU A 324 23.61 0.84 -5.34
N VAL A 325 23.72 0.12 -6.45
CA VAL A 325 22.85 0.26 -7.62
C VAL A 325 22.04 -1.01 -7.76
N ILE A 326 20.72 -0.88 -7.91
CA ILE A 326 19.79 -2.00 -8.06
C ILE A 326 19.10 -1.83 -9.40
N PRO A 327 18.93 -2.88 -10.22
CA PRO A 327 18.29 -2.77 -11.51
C PRO A 327 16.79 -2.53 -11.39
N GLY A 328 16.28 -1.64 -12.23
CA GLY A 328 14.87 -1.45 -12.54
C GLY A 328 14.48 -2.19 -13.81
N HIS A 329 13.23 -2.01 -14.24
CA HIS A 329 12.72 -2.77 -15.38
C HIS A 329 13.33 -2.30 -16.71
N ASN A 330 13.64 -1.01 -16.85
CA ASN A 330 14.26 -0.49 -18.08
C ASN A 330 15.70 -1.00 -18.23
N ASP A 331 16.39 -1.18 -17.11
CA ASP A 331 17.80 -1.59 -17.07
C ASP A 331 18.03 -2.99 -17.65
N ILE A 332 17.03 -3.87 -17.58
CA ILE A 332 17.12 -5.28 -18.00
C ILE A 332 16.35 -5.60 -19.29
N THR A 333 16.09 -4.58 -20.10
CA THR A 333 15.60 -4.73 -21.48
C THR A 333 16.76 -5.00 -22.43
N TYR A 334 16.51 -5.65 -23.57
CA TYR A 334 17.49 -6.00 -24.59
C TYR A 334 18.70 -6.79 -24.04
N LEU A 335 19.89 -6.18 -24.08
CA LEU A 335 21.15 -6.73 -23.55
C LEU A 335 21.38 -6.34 -22.08
N GLY A 336 20.43 -5.62 -21.49
CA GLY A 336 20.54 -5.01 -20.18
C GLY A 336 20.84 -5.98 -19.04
N TYR A 337 20.42 -7.24 -19.14
CA TYR A 337 20.76 -8.25 -18.13
C TYR A 337 22.27 -8.48 -18.03
N GLU A 338 22.97 -8.54 -19.16
CA GLU A 338 24.43 -8.72 -19.22
C GLU A 338 25.15 -7.40 -18.92
N LEU A 339 24.69 -6.32 -19.56
CA LEU A 339 25.30 -4.99 -19.41
C LEU A 339 25.18 -4.45 -17.98
N PHE A 340 24.07 -4.70 -17.28
CA PHE A 340 23.96 -4.28 -15.89
C PHE A 340 25.06 -4.93 -15.04
N GLN A 341 25.26 -6.24 -15.21
CA GLN A 341 26.28 -6.99 -14.48
C GLN A 341 27.70 -6.53 -14.85
N GLU A 342 27.96 -6.24 -16.13
CA GLU A 342 29.26 -5.75 -16.60
C GLU A 342 29.63 -4.38 -16.02
N TYR A 343 28.68 -3.42 -16.01
CA TYR A 343 28.96 -2.04 -15.63
C TYR A 343 28.77 -1.76 -14.13
N PHE A 344 27.88 -2.49 -13.45
CA PHE A 344 27.53 -2.23 -12.04
C PHE A 344 27.72 -3.45 -11.12
N GLY A 345 27.93 -4.65 -11.67
CA GLY A 345 28.04 -5.89 -10.89
C GLY A 345 26.69 -6.39 -10.35
N GLU A 346 26.75 -7.54 -9.68
CA GLU A 346 25.59 -8.08 -8.96
C GLU A 346 25.35 -7.28 -7.66
N PRO A 347 24.12 -6.85 -7.37
CA PRO A 347 23.83 -6.17 -6.11
C PRO A 347 24.00 -7.12 -4.91
N GLU A 348 24.99 -6.84 -4.07
CA GLU A 348 25.28 -7.61 -2.86
C GLU A 348 24.83 -6.89 -1.57
N VAL A 349 24.72 -7.66 -0.48
CA VAL A 349 24.41 -7.10 0.84
C VAL A 349 25.56 -6.20 1.29
N LEU A 350 25.25 -4.96 1.65
CA LEU A 350 26.25 -4.00 2.13
C LEU A 350 26.12 -3.80 3.65
N GLU A 351 27.22 -3.95 4.37
CA GLU A 351 27.29 -3.61 5.80
C GLU A 351 28.14 -2.36 6.03
N LEU A 352 27.56 -1.34 6.66
CA LEU A 352 28.25 -0.09 6.95
C LEU A 352 27.77 0.47 8.29
N ASN A 353 28.70 0.74 9.22
CA ASN A 353 28.39 1.37 10.52
C ASN A 353 27.26 0.68 11.31
N GLY A 354 27.17 -0.66 11.24
CA GLY A 354 26.13 -1.45 11.90
C GLY A 354 24.75 -1.42 11.23
N ILE A 355 24.66 -0.81 10.05
CA ILE A 355 23.50 -0.83 9.15
C ILE A 355 23.76 -1.85 8.05
N VAL A 356 22.73 -2.61 7.69
CA VAL A 356 22.77 -3.62 6.64
C VAL A 356 21.81 -3.21 5.53
N VAL A 357 22.29 -3.09 4.30
CA VAL A 357 21.48 -2.81 3.12
C VAL A 357 21.34 -4.10 2.31
N ILE A 358 20.12 -4.59 2.19
CA ILE A 358 19.76 -5.84 1.51
C ILE A 358 19.13 -5.46 0.17
N PRO A 359 19.84 -5.61 -0.96
CA PRO A 359 19.23 -5.44 -2.26
C PRO A 359 18.25 -6.58 -2.55
N LEU A 360 17.08 -6.23 -3.09
CA LEU A 360 16.06 -7.18 -3.52
C LEU A 360 15.72 -6.92 -4.99
N LEU A 361 16.04 -7.90 -5.83
CA LEU A 361 15.75 -7.85 -7.26
C LEU A 361 14.24 -8.06 -7.48
N SER A 362 13.63 -7.09 -8.17
CA SER A 362 12.20 -7.11 -8.52
C SER A 362 11.96 -7.03 -10.02
N ALA A 363 12.95 -6.58 -10.78
CA ALA A 363 12.85 -6.44 -12.22
C ALA A 363 12.83 -7.83 -12.89
N GLN A 364 12.02 -7.96 -13.94
CA GLN A 364 11.89 -9.17 -14.75
C GLN A 364 12.28 -8.87 -16.20
N TYR A 365 12.92 -9.83 -16.87
CA TYR A 365 13.43 -9.66 -18.22
C TYR A 365 12.33 -9.24 -19.21
N GLU A 366 12.58 -8.19 -20.00
CA GLU A 366 11.68 -7.70 -21.06
C GLU A 366 10.24 -7.38 -20.60
N THR A 367 10.05 -6.97 -19.34
CA THR A 367 8.74 -6.59 -18.85
C THR A 367 8.80 -5.48 -17.80
N PRO A 368 7.86 -4.52 -17.83
CA PRO A 368 7.72 -3.51 -16.77
C PRO A 368 7.10 -4.08 -15.48
N ILE A 369 6.74 -5.37 -15.47
CA ILE A 369 6.08 -6.01 -14.34
C ILE A 369 7.14 -6.43 -13.31
N GLY A 370 6.97 -5.94 -12.08
CA GLY A 370 7.82 -6.32 -10.95
C GLY A 370 7.38 -7.61 -10.27
N VAL A 371 8.31 -8.53 -10.04
CA VAL A 371 8.09 -9.78 -9.30
C VAL A 371 9.34 -10.12 -8.49
N VAL A 372 9.19 -10.40 -7.20
CA VAL A 372 10.29 -10.93 -6.37
C VAL A 372 10.39 -12.46 -6.49
N GLY A 373 9.24 -13.12 -6.60
CA GLY A 373 9.12 -14.55 -6.80
C GLY A 373 9.37 -15.36 -5.53
N ARG A 374 8.97 -16.64 -5.54
CA ARG A 374 9.02 -17.50 -4.33
C ARG A 374 10.43 -17.71 -3.80
N MET A 375 11.43 -17.84 -4.68
CA MET A 375 12.83 -17.96 -4.27
C MET A 375 13.37 -16.66 -3.68
N GLY A 376 13.05 -15.51 -4.30
CA GLY A 376 13.41 -14.18 -3.78
C GLY A 376 12.78 -13.91 -2.41
N GLN A 377 11.50 -14.24 -2.24
CA GLN A 377 10.79 -14.15 -0.95
C GLN A 377 11.46 -15.03 0.13
N LYS A 378 11.85 -16.27 -0.21
CA LYS A 378 12.57 -17.17 0.72
C LYS A 378 13.95 -16.62 1.10
N LYS A 379 14.70 -16.09 0.12
CA LYS A 379 16.00 -15.45 0.35
C LYS A 379 15.85 -14.23 1.25
N LEU A 380 14.92 -13.32 0.93
CA LEU A 380 14.62 -12.15 1.73
C LEU A 380 14.31 -12.51 3.19
N LYS A 381 13.43 -13.49 3.41
CA LYS A 381 13.09 -13.96 4.76
C LYS A 381 14.33 -14.45 5.52
N LYS A 382 15.15 -15.29 4.88
CA LYS A 382 16.37 -15.83 5.48
C LYS A 382 17.38 -14.71 5.81
N THR A 383 17.60 -13.79 4.88
CA THR A 383 18.56 -12.68 5.08
C THR A 383 18.08 -11.72 6.17
N LEU A 384 16.77 -11.43 6.25
CA LEU A 384 16.24 -10.62 7.35
C LEU A 384 16.39 -11.29 8.72
N GLU A 385 16.31 -12.64 8.79
CA GLU A 385 16.56 -13.42 10.01
C GLU A 385 18.06 -13.43 10.38
N GLU A 386 18.94 -13.58 9.38
CA GLU A 386 20.40 -13.58 9.56
C GLU A 386 20.92 -12.27 10.19
N TYR A 387 20.35 -11.13 9.78
CA TYR A 387 20.73 -9.80 10.27
C TYR A 387 19.79 -9.27 11.37
N GLU A 388 19.05 -10.14 12.06
CA GLU A 388 18.21 -9.72 13.18
C GLU A 388 19.01 -8.96 14.25
N GLY A 389 18.45 -7.86 14.76
CA GLY A 389 19.12 -6.96 15.72
C GLY A 389 20.01 -5.88 15.09
N LYS A 390 20.30 -5.94 13.78
CA LYS A 390 20.90 -4.84 13.03
C LYS A 390 19.82 -3.89 12.51
N PHE A 391 20.22 -2.68 12.08
CA PHE A 391 19.32 -1.82 11.34
C PHE A 391 19.32 -2.25 9.87
N ARG A 392 18.25 -2.92 9.42
CA ARG A 392 18.15 -3.49 8.08
C ARG A 392 17.37 -2.56 7.15
N ILE A 393 17.98 -2.23 6.03
CA ILE A 393 17.38 -1.50 4.93
C ILE A 393 17.16 -2.48 3.79
N VAL A 394 15.92 -2.70 3.38
CA VAL A 394 15.65 -3.46 2.14
C VAL A 394 15.49 -2.46 1.00
N ALA A 395 16.27 -2.61 -0.06
CA ALA A 395 16.21 -1.71 -1.21
C ALA A 395 15.80 -2.50 -2.47
N MET A 396 14.82 -1.99 -3.21
CA MET A 396 14.34 -2.59 -4.47
C MET A 396 13.87 -1.50 -5.44
N HIS A 397 13.58 -1.86 -6.69
CA HIS A 397 13.03 -0.92 -7.67
C HIS A 397 11.50 -0.79 -7.54
N HIS A 398 10.75 -1.88 -7.68
CA HIS A 398 9.28 -1.84 -7.71
C HIS A 398 8.65 -1.54 -6.34
N ASN A 399 7.42 -1.01 -6.39
CA ASN A 399 6.67 -0.58 -5.23
C ASN A 399 5.99 -1.77 -4.51
N VAL A 400 6.11 -1.78 -3.18
CA VAL A 400 5.37 -2.70 -2.27
C VAL A 400 4.11 -2.06 -1.68
N ILE A 401 3.88 -0.78 -1.96
CA ILE A 401 2.77 0.03 -1.46
C ILE A 401 2.26 1.02 -2.51
N PRO A 402 1.03 1.53 -2.34
CA PRO A 402 0.50 2.60 -3.16
C PRO A 402 1.29 3.90 -3.08
N ILE A 403 1.62 4.43 -4.26
CA ILE A 403 2.31 5.72 -4.40
C ILE A 403 1.32 6.75 -4.94
N PRO A 404 1.07 7.86 -4.23
CA PRO A 404 0.18 8.91 -4.71
C PRO A 404 0.59 9.39 -6.10
N ARG A 405 -0.41 9.63 -6.95
CA ARG A 405 -0.28 10.12 -8.33
C ARG A 405 0.44 9.18 -9.30
N SER A 406 0.86 7.99 -8.90
CA SER A 406 1.48 7.02 -9.81
C SER A 406 0.46 6.21 -10.61
N ARG A 407 -0.82 6.17 -10.19
CA ARG A 407 -1.86 5.24 -10.72
C ARG A 407 -1.44 3.77 -10.56
N GLU A 408 -0.80 3.46 -9.44
CA GLU A 408 -0.28 2.13 -9.11
C GLU A 408 0.66 1.52 -10.16
N ILE A 409 1.29 2.38 -10.99
CA ILE A 409 2.38 1.94 -11.86
C ILE A 409 3.53 1.46 -10.99
N GLY A 410 4.07 0.30 -11.34
CA GLY A 410 5.25 -0.24 -10.70
C GLY A 410 5.01 -1.09 -9.47
N PHE A 411 3.78 -1.49 -9.20
CA PHE A 411 3.50 -2.44 -8.14
C PHE A 411 4.09 -3.81 -8.42
N LEU A 412 4.59 -4.43 -7.36
CA LEU A 412 4.89 -5.85 -7.37
C LEU A 412 3.63 -6.69 -7.49
N GLU A 413 3.65 -7.64 -8.42
CA GLU A 413 2.61 -8.68 -8.56
C GLU A 413 2.50 -9.56 -7.32
N ASP A 414 3.59 -9.74 -6.59
CA ASP A 414 3.64 -10.49 -5.33
C ASP A 414 3.85 -9.56 -4.12
N GLY A 415 3.47 -8.28 -4.28
CA GLY A 415 3.67 -7.22 -3.29
C GLY A 415 3.02 -7.50 -1.94
N GLY A 416 1.88 -8.20 -1.90
CA GLY A 416 1.23 -8.58 -0.65
C GLY A 416 2.04 -9.55 0.19
N ASP A 417 2.64 -10.56 -0.44
CA ASP A 417 3.51 -11.54 0.24
C ASP A 417 4.83 -10.87 0.68
N VAL A 418 5.41 -10.01 -0.17
CA VAL A 418 6.63 -9.26 0.16
C VAL A 418 6.37 -8.29 1.31
N LEU A 419 5.28 -7.52 1.27
CA LEU A 419 4.89 -6.60 2.35
C LEU A 419 4.66 -7.33 3.67
N LYS A 420 4.04 -8.52 3.63
CA LYS A 420 3.88 -9.37 4.81
C LYS A 420 5.23 -9.79 5.39
N ILE A 421 6.18 -10.24 4.56
CA ILE A 421 7.52 -10.62 5.02
C ILE A 421 8.21 -9.43 5.70
N LEU A 422 8.18 -8.25 5.07
CA LEU A 422 8.81 -7.04 5.59
C LEU A 422 8.22 -6.60 6.94
N THR A 423 6.89 -6.61 7.06
CA THR A 423 6.19 -6.18 8.28
C THR A 423 6.27 -7.21 9.41
N ASP A 424 6.16 -8.51 9.11
CA ASP A 424 6.32 -9.58 10.11
C ASP A 424 7.73 -9.61 10.68
N LYS A 425 8.75 -9.36 9.85
CA LYS A 425 10.17 -9.25 10.26
C LYS A 425 10.53 -7.90 10.85
N LYS A 426 9.58 -6.96 10.91
CA LYS A 426 9.75 -5.61 11.47
C LYS A 426 10.96 -4.89 10.85
N THR A 427 11.14 -5.00 9.53
CA THR A 427 12.24 -4.36 8.82
C THR A 427 12.31 -2.87 9.14
N GLU A 428 13.50 -2.34 9.39
CA GLU A 428 13.70 -1.00 9.94
C GLU A 428 13.50 0.12 8.91
N LEU A 429 13.76 -0.15 7.62
CA LEU A 429 13.50 0.76 6.51
C LEU A 429 13.38 0.00 5.19
N VAL A 430 12.47 0.40 4.32
CA VAL A 430 12.36 -0.12 2.95
C VAL A 430 12.44 1.03 1.97
N LEU A 431 13.29 0.87 0.95
CA LEU A 431 13.53 1.86 -0.10
C LEU A 431 13.07 1.29 -1.43
N THR A 432 12.12 1.96 -2.07
CA THR A 432 11.63 1.63 -3.41
C THR A 432 11.91 2.78 -4.39
N GLY A 433 11.74 2.50 -5.67
CA GLY A 433 11.72 3.48 -6.73
C GLY A 433 10.48 3.32 -7.60
N HIS A 434 10.59 3.78 -8.83
CA HIS A 434 9.54 3.67 -9.84
C HIS A 434 8.25 4.49 -9.55
N GLY A 435 7.53 4.84 -10.60
CA GLY A 435 6.28 5.62 -10.52
C GLY A 435 6.49 7.12 -10.35
N GLY A 436 7.74 7.61 -10.36
CA GLY A 436 8.06 9.03 -10.53
C GLY A 436 7.72 9.98 -9.39
N ASN A 437 7.29 9.48 -8.23
CA ASN A 437 6.82 10.31 -7.11
C ASN A 437 7.49 9.92 -5.79
N ALA A 438 8.09 10.89 -5.12
CA ALA A 438 8.63 10.69 -3.80
C ALA A 438 7.50 10.58 -2.77
N TYR A 439 7.54 9.54 -1.93
CA TYR A 439 6.51 9.28 -0.94
C TYR A 439 7.10 8.52 0.25
N GLY A 440 6.57 8.77 1.45
CA GLY A 440 7.00 8.10 2.65
C GLY A 440 5.81 7.79 3.55
N THR A 441 5.71 6.56 4.00
CA THR A 441 4.69 6.13 4.98
C THR A 441 5.21 4.96 5.78
N ARG A 442 4.58 4.64 6.91
CA ARG A 442 4.92 3.49 7.73
C ARG A 442 3.74 2.53 7.79
N ILE A 443 3.98 1.31 7.34
CA ILE A 443 3.05 0.19 7.53
C ILE A 443 3.50 -0.62 8.73
N GLU A 444 2.61 -0.84 9.67
CA GLU A 444 2.89 -1.47 10.96
C GLU A 444 4.04 -0.77 11.68
N ARG A 445 5.25 -1.35 11.67
CA ARG A 445 6.45 -0.75 12.25
C ARG A 445 7.51 -0.38 11.21
N THR A 446 7.26 -0.65 9.94
CA THR A 446 8.22 -0.58 8.85
C THR A 446 7.97 0.68 8.02
N PRO A 447 8.84 1.69 8.11
CA PRO A 447 8.84 2.81 7.19
C PRO A 447 9.20 2.35 5.77
N ILE A 448 8.46 2.82 4.79
CA ILE A 448 8.64 2.53 3.37
C ILE A 448 8.72 3.87 2.65
N VAL A 449 9.77 4.05 1.85
CA VAL A 449 10.12 5.32 1.22
C VAL A 449 10.37 5.08 -0.27
N ASN A 450 9.55 5.72 -1.10
CA ASN A 450 9.72 5.73 -2.53
C ASN A 450 10.54 6.95 -2.97
N ALA A 451 11.49 6.74 -3.86
CA ALA A 451 12.19 7.83 -4.54
C ALA A 451 11.36 8.42 -5.69
N GLY A 452 11.47 9.74 -5.89
CA GLY A 452 10.98 10.36 -7.12
C GLY A 452 11.93 10.15 -8.29
N SER A 453 11.53 10.63 -9.46
CA SER A 453 12.39 10.62 -10.65
C SER A 453 13.47 11.70 -10.57
N VAL A 454 14.74 11.27 -10.62
CA VAL A 454 15.87 12.20 -10.48
C VAL A 454 16.09 13.06 -11.73
N SER A 455 15.87 12.52 -12.93
CA SER A 455 16.11 13.25 -14.20
C SER A 455 15.17 12.92 -15.36
N TRP A 456 14.25 11.96 -15.21
CA TRP A 456 13.26 11.66 -16.23
C TRP A 456 12.07 12.59 -16.16
N GLU A 457 11.68 13.22 -17.28
CA GLU A 457 10.60 14.23 -17.32
C GLU A 457 9.19 13.63 -17.25
N LEU A 458 8.98 12.38 -17.66
CA LEU A 458 7.64 11.78 -17.68
C LEU A 458 7.25 11.23 -16.31
N HIS A 459 6.90 12.14 -15.40
CA HIS A 459 6.41 11.81 -14.06
C HIS A 459 5.30 12.79 -13.62
N ARG A 460 4.71 12.55 -12.46
CA ARG A 460 3.57 13.35 -11.94
C ARG A 460 3.85 14.03 -10.60
N ASN A 461 5.14 14.15 -10.26
CA ASN A 461 5.55 14.78 -9.02
C ASN A 461 5.39 16.30 -9.14
N PRO A 462 4.52 16.94 -8.32
CA PRO A 462 4.38 18.39 -8.33
C PRO A 462 5.64 19.13 -7.90
N PHE A 463 6.57 18.47 -7.21
CA PHE A 463 7.86 19.05 -6.82
C PHE A 463 8.89 19.05 -7.94
N GLY A 464 8.56 18.46 -9.10
CA GLY A 464 9.47 18.28 -10.23
C GLY A 464 10.38 17.07 -10.04
N ASN A 465 11.46 17.02 -10.82
CA ASN A 465 12.49 16.00 -10.62
C ASN A 465 13.09 16.14 -9.22
N SER A 466 13.25 15.02 -8.54
CA SER A 466 13.62 14.98 -7.12
C SER A 466 14.31 13.66 -6.76
N PHE A 467 14.99 13.66 -5.63
CA PHE A 467 15.52 12.47 -4.98
C PHE A 467 15.36 12.60 -3.46
N ASN A 468 15.65 11.56 -2.68
CA ASN A 468 15.49 11.65 -1.22
C ASN A 468 16.84 11.78 -0.50
N LEU A 469 16.85 12.55 0.59
CA LEU A 469 17.91 12.60 1.59
C LEU A 469 17.38 11.98 2.89
N ILE A 470 18.00 10.89 3.31
CA ILE A 470 17.58 10.09 4.46
C ILE A 470 18.66 10.20 5.53
N ASP A 471 18.30 10.77 6.67
CA ASP A 471 19.16 10.83 7.85
C ASP A 471 18.69 9.79 8.88
N ILE A 472 19.57 8.82 9.19
CA ILE A 472 19.34 7.79 10.20
C ILE A 472 20.07 8.22 11.47
N TYR A 473 19.31 8.53 12.50
CA TYR A 473 19.77 8.82 13.85
C TYR A 473 19.60 7.59 14.74
N THR A 474 20.25 7.54 15.90
CA THR A 474 20.07 6.44 16.87
C THR A 474 18.61 6.24 17.29
N ASP A 475 17.82 7.30 17.33
CA ASP A 475 16.43 7.33 17.84
C ASP A 475 15.36 7.55 16.76
N MET A 476 15.72 7.89 15.52
CA MET A 476 14.75 8.14 14.44
C MET A 476 15.34 8.07 13.03
N VAL A 477 14.46 7.96 12.04
CA VAL A 477 14.74 8.15 10.61
C VAL A 477 14.02 9.40 10.15
N VAL A 478 14.73 10.30 9.47
CA VAL A 478 14.19 11.55 8.92
C VAL A 478 14.40 11.53 7.41
N VAL A 479 13.34 11.77 6.65
CA VAL A 479 13.38 11.72 5.18
C VAL A 479 12.91 13.03 4.58
N TRP A 480 13.75 13.57 3.71
CA TRP A 480 13.46 14.75 2.91
C TRP A 480 13.44 14.39 1.43
N GLU A 481 12.42 14.85 0.73
CA GLU A 481 12.45 15.00 -0.71
C GLU A 481 13.28 16.24 -1.05
N VAL A 482 14.22 16.12 -1.98
CA VAL A 482 15.11 17.17 -2.43
C VAL A 482 14.90 17.40 -3.93
N GLN A 483 14.57 18.63 -4.30
CA GLN A 483 14.35 19.00 -5.69
C GLN A 483 15.69 19.03 -6.45
N SER A 484 15.76 18.36 -7.60
CA SER A 484 17.00 18.08 -8.33
C SER A 484 17.68 19.30 -8.98
N THR A 485 16.94 20.38 -9.22
CA THR A 485 17.42 21.62 -9.87
C THR A 485 17.97 22.64 -8.87
N TRP A 486 17.21 22.94 -7.81
CA TRP A 486 17.43 24.04 -6.87
C TRP A 486 17.87 23.56 -5.49
N GLY A 487 17.65 22.28 -5.17
CA GLY A 487 17.98 21.70 -3.87
C GLY A 487 17.04 22.08 -2.74
N SER A 488 15.85 22.64 -3.04
CA SER A 488 14.80 22.87 -2.05
C SER A 488 14.36 21.54 -1.44
N ARG A 489 13.93 21.57 -0.17
CA ARG A 489 13.60 20.36 0.59
C ARG A 489 12.15 20.36 1.07
N LYS A 490 11.53 19.19 1.05
CA LYS A 490 10.20 18.92 1.59
C LYS A 490 10.26 17.69 2.49
N LEU A 491 9.73 17.78 3.70
CA LEU A 491 9.73 16.65 4.63
C LEU A 491 8.76 15.59 4.12
N LEU A 492 9.22 14.34 4.01
CA LEU A 492 8.38 13.18 3.68
C LEU A 492 7.92 12.43 4.92
N GLY A 493 8.79 12.30 5.93
CA GLY A 493 8.43 11.60 7.15
C GLY A 493 9.51 11.64 8.23
N ILE A 494 9.06 11.47 9.47
CA ILE A 494 9.91 11.28 10.65
C ILE A 494 9.38 10.07 11.41
N TRP A 495 10.18 9.03 11.51
CA TRP A 495 9.79 7.80 12.20
C TRP A 495 10.76 7.49 13.34
N LYS A 496 10.23 7.46 14.56
CA LYS A 496 10.99 7.01 15.73
C LYS A 496 11.43 5.56 15.57
N ARG A 497 12.69 5.31 15.88
CA ARG A 497 13.23 4.00 16.16
C ARG A 497 12.84 3.65 17.59
N LYS A 498 12.25 2.49 17.80
CA LYS A 498 12.20 1.92 19.16
C LYS A 498 13.51 1.15 19.33
N ASN A 499 14.25 1.49 20.39
CA ASN A 499 15.37 0.70 20.86
C ASN A 499 14.95 -0.72 21.19
#